data_AF-A0A413PJ82-F1
#
_entry.id   AF-A0A413PJ82-F1
#
_cell.length_a   1.000
_cell.length_b   1.000
_cell.length_c   1.000
_cell.angle_alpha   90.00
_cell.angle_beta   90.00
_cell.angle_gamma   90.00
#
_symmetry.space_group_name_H-M   'P 1'
#
loop_
_entity.id
_entity.type
_entity.pdbx_description
1 polymer ?
#
loop_
_entity_poly.entity_id
_entity_poly.type
_entity_poly.pdbx_seq_one_letter_code
_entity_poly.pdbx_strand_id
1 'polypeptide(L)'
;MSDFSMDRKFDLIITPSKSFQAITDIEKAKSTLNCIKKHMLRESILLLDLFDLKLLEEQNSIIGEKVSIFTKGNLNATYECIEVDIDNNIIYSKMTIKETTMGVDREYIDYQKLRYYTIEQITQLLLDTGFEVVNIYRGYNCHSKNGLIISVRII
;
A
#
# COMPACT_ATOMS: atom_id res chain seq x y z
N MET A 1 -0.37 10.36 -7.01
CA MET A 1 -1.48 11.25 -7.43
C MET A 1 -1.67 12.33 -6.37
N SER A 2 -0.95 13.43 -6.47
CA SER A 2 -0.92 14.49 -5.43
C SER A 2 -1.61 15.79 -5.85
N ASP A 3 -2.15 15.85 -7.06
CA ASP A 3 -2.72 17.07 -7.65
C ASP A 3 -3.90 16.71 -8.58
N PHE A 4 -4.97 16.19 -7.98
CA PHE A 4 -6.22 15.96 -8.69
C PHE A 4 -7.30 16.87 -8.11
N SER A 5 -8.31 17.20 -8.92
CA SER A 5 -9.47 17.97 -8.50
C SER A 5 -10.73 17.33 -9.05
N MET A 6 -11.74 17.22 -8.20
CA MET A 6 -13.09 16.80 -8.56
C MET A 6 -14.08 17.82 -8.01
N ASP A 7 -15.09 18.19 -8.80
CA ASP A 7 -16.12 19.18 -8.40
C ASP A 7 -17.14 18.63 -7.39
N ARG A 8 -16.74 17.65 -6.60
CA ARG A 8 -17.58 16.98 -5.60
C ARG A 8 -16.76 16.54 -4.40
N LYS A 9 -17.44 16.43 -3.27
CA LYS A 9 -16.91 15.86 -2.02
C LYS A 9 -17.55 14.51 -1.73
N PHE A 10 -16.91 13.73 -0.88
CA PHE A 10 -17.32 12.36 -0.57
C PHE A 10 -17.41 12.15 0.95
N ASP A 11 -18.40 11.36 1.36
CA ASP A 11 -18.57 10.89 2.75
C ASP A 11 -17.59 9.77 3.12
N LEU A 12 -17.06 9.08 2.11
CA LEU A 12 -16.09 8.01 2.25
C LEU A 12 -15.08 8.06 1.10
N ILE A 13 -13.80 8.11 1.45
CA ILE A 13 -12.69 7.91 0.52
C ILE A 13 -11.89 6.71 0.97
N ILE A 14 -11.47 5.86 0.04
CA ILE A 14 -10.70 4.65 0.33
C ILE A 14 -9.43 4.64 -0.51
N THR A 15 -8.31 4.24 0.08
CA THR A 15 -7.08 3.90 -0.64
C THR A 15 -6.81 2.40 -0.45
N PRO A 16 -7.44 1.54 -1.26
CA PRO A 16 -7.37 0.10 -1.08
C PRO A 16 -6.04 -0.47 -1.58
N SER A 17 -5.81 -1.74 -1.26
CA SER A 17 -4.79 -2.57 -1.88
C SER A 17 -3.39 -2.00 -1.75
N LYS A 18 -3.07 -1.37 -0.61
CA LYS A 18 -1.71 -0.92 -0.31
C LYS A 18 -1.19 0.10 -1.33
N SER A 19 -2.10 0.83 -1.97
CA SER A 19 -1.77 1.78 -3.04
C SER A 19 -1.02 3.01 -2.54
N PHE A 20 -1.24 3.40 -1.28
CA PHE A 20 -0.56 4.55 -0.69
C PHE A 20 0.97 4.35 -0.59
N GLN A 21 1.42 3.10 -0.43
CA GLN A 21 2.86 2.77 -0.39
C GLN A 21 3.61 3.03 -1.70
N ALA A 22 2.92 3.14 -2.83
CA ALA A 22 3.56 3.54 -4.08
C ALA A 22 4.09 4.99 -4.03
N ILE A 23 3.69 5.78 -3.03
CA ILE A 23 4.17 7.15 -2.82
C ILE A 23 5.42 7.11 -1.92
N THR A 24 6.58 6.94 -2.55
CA THR A 24 7.85 6.74 -1.84
C THR A 24 8.46 8.01 -1.26
N ASP A 25 8.00 9.17 -1.73
CA ASP A 25 8.42 10.50 -1.29
C ASP A 25 7.47 11.03 -0.21
N ILE A 26 8.02 11.43 0.94
CA ILE A 26 7.22 11.85 2.10
C ILE A 26 6.47 13.17 1.86
N GLU A 27 7.04 14.10 1.13
CA GLU A 27 6.40 15.38 0.80
C GLU A 27 5.29 15.18 -0.22
N LYS A 28 5.46 14.24 -1.16
CA LYS A 28 4.36 13.80 -2.04
C LYS A 28 3.26 13.06 -1.28
N ALA A 29 3.60 12.29 -0.24
CA ALA A 29 2.60 11.65 0.62
C ALA A 29 1.77 12.70 1.37
N LYS A 30 2.42 13.70 1.97
CA LYS A 30 1.74 14.87 2.59
C LYS A 30 0.85 15.60 1.59
N SER A 31 1.37 15.89 0.41
CA SER A 31 0.63 16.58 -0.65
C SER A 31 -0.60 15.76 -1.10
N THR A 32 -0.46 14.43 -1.19
CA THR A 32 -1.56 13.53 -1.52
C THR A 32 -2.64 13.52 -0.44
N LEU A 33 -2.27 13.44 0.83
CA LEU A 33 -3.22 13.51 1.95
C LEU A 33 -3.95 14.86 1.97
N ASN A 34 -3.23 15.97 1.75
CA ASN A 34 -3.85 17.29 1.61
C ASN A 34 -4.78 17.39 0.39
N CYS A 35 -4.42 16.76 -0.72
CA CYS A 35 -5.27 16.67 -1.91
C CYS A 35 -6.56 15.89 -1.61
N ILE A 36 -6.45 14.72 -0.97
CA ILE A 36 -7.60 13.93 -0.53
C ILE A 36 -8.51 14.74 0.40
N LYS A 37 -7.93 15.43 1.38
CA LYS A 37 -8.64 16.29 2.34
C LYS A 37 -9.54 17.33 1.68
N LYS A 38 -9.12 17.91 0.55
CA LYS A 38 -9.94 18.90 -0.20
C LYS A 38 -11.26 18.30 -0.73
N HIS A 39 -11.30 16.99 -0.94
CA HIS A 39 -12.44 16.24 -1.48
C HIS A 39 -13.30 15.58 -0.40
N MET A 40 -13.04 15.87 0.87
CA MET A 40 -13.73 15.28 2.00
C MET A 40 -14.76 16.25 2.60
N LEU A 41 -15.88 15.69 3.09
CA LEU A 41 -16.84 16.39 3.94
C LEU A 41 -16.35 16.40 5.39
N ARG A 42 -16.90 17.30 6.23
CA ARG A 42 -16.43 17.51 7.61
C ARG A 42 -16.47 16.24 8.47
N GLU A 43 -17.50 15.41 8.30
CA GLU A 43 -17.67 14.15 9.06
C GLU A 43 -17.33 12.90 8.24
N SER A 44 -16.71 13.09 7.06
CA SER A 44 -16.34 11.98 6.17
C SER A 44 -15.15 11.19 6.70
N ILE A 45 -15.06 9.94 6.27
CA ILE A 45 -13.98 9.03 6.66
C ILE A 45 -13.05 8.79 5.47
N LEU A 46 -11.75 8.80 5.75
CA LEU A 46 -10.73 8.23 4.87
C LEU A 46 -10.28 6.88 5.45
N LEU A 47 -10.31 5.83 4.63
CA LEU A 47 -9.74 4.52 4.96
C LEU A 47 -8.45 4.30 4.18
N LEU A 48 -7.36 4.08 4.91
CA LEU A 48 -6.06 3.69 4.37
C LEU A 48 -5.84 2.19 4.60
N ASP A 49 -5.65 1.44 3.52
CA ASP A 49 -5.16 0.05 3.56
C ASP A 49 -3.65 0.05 3.34
N LEU A 50 -2.90 -0.30 4.38
CA LEU A 50 -1.43 -0.19 4.46
C LEU A 50 -0.80 -1.56 4.77
N PHE A 51 0.53 -1.63 4.65
CA PHE A 51 1.30 -2.79 5.08
C PHE A 51 1.25 -2.91 6.60
N ASP A 52 1.13 -4.13 7.09
CA ASP A 52 1.53 -4.45 8.46
C ASP A 52 3.05 -4.69 8.46
N LEU A 53 3.78 -4.08 9.39
CA LEU A 53 5.22 -4.26 9.54
C LEU A 53 5.64 -5.70 9.84
N LYS A 54 4.73 -6.53 10.36
CA LYS A 54 4.97 -7.97 10.45
C LYS A 54 5.30 -8.58 9.10
N LEU A 55 4.71 -8.05 8.02
CA LEU A 55 5.05 -8.46 6.66
C LEU A 55 6.51 -8.12 6.33
N LEU A 56 7.06 -6.99 6.82
CA LEU A 56 8.46 -6.63 6.63
C LEU A 56 9.39 -7.61 7.35
N GLU A 57 9.06 -8.00 8.59
CA GLU A 57 9.83 -9.00 9.35
C GLU A 57 9.84 -10.36 8.64
N GLU A 58 8.69 -10.79 8.12
CA GLU A 58 8.57 -11.97 7.26
C GLU A 58 9.35 -11.79 5.95
N GLN A 59 9.27 -10.61 5.31
CA GLN A 59 9.91 -10.30 4.04
C GLN A 59 11.43 -10.24 4.12
N ASN A 60 11.98 -9.70 5.21
CA ASN A 60 13.42 -9.70 5.45
C ASN A 60 14.00 -11.12 5.48
N SER A 61 13.19 -12.10 5.90
CA SER A 61 13.57 -13.51 5.91
C SER A 61 13.55 -14.16 4.52
N ILE A 62 12.92 -13.53 3.53
CA ILE A 62 12.78 -14.02 2.14
C ILE A 62 13.45 -13.10 1.11
N ILE A 63 14.35 -12.21 1.52
CA ILE A 63 15.12 -11.36 0.58
C ILE A 63 15.90 -12.26 -0.38
N GLY A 64 15.73 -12.02 -1.68
CA GLY A 64 16.31 -12.83 -2.75
C GLY A 64 15.59 -14.16 -3.01
N GLU A 65 14.58 -14.53 -2.21
CA GLU A 65 13.76 -15.71 -2.44
C GLU A 65 12.54 -15.39 -3.31
N LYS A 66 12.23 -16.29 -4.24
CA LYS A 66 11.02 -16.23 -5.06
C LYS A 66 9.89 -16.97 -4.37
N VAL A 67 8.82 -16.25 -4.04
CA VAL A 67 7.62 -16.81 -3.41
C VAL A 67 6.51 -16.91 -4.46
N SER A 68 5.90 -18.08 -4.61
CA SER A 68 4.72 -18.26 -5.46
C SER A 68 3.49 -17.65 -4.80
N ILE A 69 2.90 -16.63 -5.41
CA ILE A 69 1.71 -15.94 -4.89
C ILE A 69 0.44 -16.61 -5.40
N PHE A 70 0.46 -17.04 -6.66
CA PHE A 70 -0.71 -17.57 -7.33
C PHE A 70 -0.31 -18.51 -8.44
N THR A 71 -0.99 -19.65 -8.52
CA THR A 71 -0.87 -20.58 -9.63
C THR A 71 -2.27 -21.06 -10.01
N LYS A 72 -2.68 -20.85 -11.26
CA LYS A 72 -3.96 -21.33 -11.77
C LYS A 72 -3.88 -21.59 -13.27
N GLY A 73 -4.11 -22.85 -13.65
CA GLY A 73 -4.03 -23.26 -15.05
C GLY A 73 -2.66 -22.98 -15.63
N ASN A 74 -2.61 -22.16 -16.67
CA ASN A 74 -1.37 -21.74 -17.33
C ASN A 74 -0.72 -20.48 -16.72
N LEU A 75 -1.30 -19.88 -15.68
CA LEU A 75 -0.78 -18.68 -15.04
C LEU A 75 -0.05 -19.02 -13.74
N ASN A 76 1.18 -18.52 -13.61
CA ASN A 76 1.95 -18.55 -12.38
C ASN A 76 2.46 -17.13 -12.07
N ALA A 77 2.22 -16.64 -10.85
CA ALA A 77 2.71 -15.35 -10.38
C ALA A 77 3.64 -15.55 -9.19
N THR A 78 4.84 -14.99 -9.27
CA THR A 78 5.85 -15.02 -8.22
C THR A 78 6.20 -13.61 -7.78
N TYR A 79 6.46 -13.45 -6.49
CA TYR A 79 7.01 -12.23 -5.90
C TYR A 79 8.41 -12.51 -5.37
N GLU A 80 9.28 -11.53 -5.52
CA GLU A 80 10.64 -11.55 -5.01
C GLU A 80 10.91 -10.21 -4.32
N CYS A 81 11.29 -10.24 -3.05
CA CYS A 81 11.82 -9.07 -2.37
C CYS A 81 13.31 -8.95 -2.75
N ILE A 82 13.67 -7.91 -3.50
CA ILE A 82 15.04 -7.72 -3.98
C ILE A 82 15.90 -7.09 -2.88
N GLU A 83 15.39 -6.05 -2.24
CA GLU A 83 16.12 -5.25 -1.26
C GLU A 83 15.16 -4.54 -0.31
N VAL A 84 15.61 -4.32 0.92
CA VAL A 84 14.94 -3.48 1.91
C VAL A 84 15.91 -2.40 2.38
N ASP A 85 15.61 -1.15 2.06
CA ASP A 85 16.31 0.04 2.52
C ASP A 85 15.64 0.53 3.81
N ILE A 86 16.23 0.13 4.93
CA ILE A 86 15.70 0.40 6.27
C ILE A 86 15.79 1.88 6.61
N ASP A 87 16.86 2.56 6.19
CA ASP A 87 17.11 3.96 6.51
C ASP A 87 16.05 4.88 5.88
N ASN A 88 15.61 4.55 4.66
CA ASN A 88 14.59 5.32 3.95
C ASN A 88 13.18 4.72 4.05
N ASN A 89 13.02 3.57 4.70
CA ASN A 89 11.80 2.76 4.77
C ASN A 89 11.23 2.39 3.39
N ILE A 90 12.08 1.85 2.50
CA ILE A 90 11.71 1.45 1.14
C ILE A 90 11.94 -0.04 0.92
N ILE A 91 10.99 -0.70 0.25
CA ILE A 91 11.10 -2.07 -0.25
C ILE A 91 11.21 -2.01 -1.77
N TYR A 92 12.22 -2.69 -2.31
CA TYR A 92 12.37 -2.97 -3.74
C TYR A 92 11.96 -4.41 -3.98
N SER A 93 11.00 -4.61 -4.87
CA SER A 93 10.47 -5.93 -5.17
C SER A 93 10.19 -6.12 -6.65
N LYS A 94 10.00 -7.37 -7.04
CA LYS A 94 9.68 -7.77 -8.40
C LYS A 94 8.53 -8.76 -8.39
N MET A 95 7.50 -8.44 -9.17
CA MET A 95 6.42 -9.34 -9.50
C MET A 95 6.68 -9.92 -10.89
N THR A 96 6.64 -11.23 -11.03
CA THR A 96 6.73 -11.91 -12.33
C THR A 96 5.48 -12.74 -12.53
N ILE A 97 4.74 -12.47 -13.61
CA ILE A 97 3.61 -13.29 -14.07
C ILE A 97 4.06 -14.04 -15.30
N LYS A 98 4.00 -15.36 -15.25
CA LYS A 98 4.31 -16.28 -16.33
C LYS A 98 3.04 -16.94 -16.84
N GLU A 99 2.80 -16.86 -18.14
CA GLU A 99 1.70 -17.51 -18.85
C GLU A 99 2.24 -18.54 -19.83
N THR A 100 1.86 -19.82 -19.67
CA THR A 100 2.31 -20.91 -20.54
C THR A 100 1.19 -21.39 -21.45
N THR A 101 1.19 -21.00 -22.73
CA THR A 101 0.17 -21.42 -23.69
C THR A 101 0.77 -22.31 -24.76
N MET A 102 0.25 -23.54 -24.91
CA MET A 102 0.76 -24.54 -25.87
C MET A 102 2.28 -24.78 -25.76
N GLY A 103 2.82 -24.74 -24.54
CA GLY A 103 4.26 -24.91 -24.27
C GLY A 103 5.11 -23.67 -24.56
N VAL A 104 4.51 -22.54 -24.94
CA VAL A 104 5.20 -21.25 -25.09
C VAL A 104 4.98 -20.40 -23.86
N ASP A 105 6.08 -19.95 -23.25
CA ASP A 105 6.07 -19.09 -22.07
C ASP A 105 6.07 -17.61 -22.47
N ARG A 106 5.21 -16.83 -21.83
CA ARG A 106 5.23 -15.35 -21.82
C ARG A 106 5.42 -14.87 -20.40
N GLU A 107 6.32 -13.91 -20.21
CA GLU A 107 6.59 -13.33 -18.90
C GLU A 107 6.28 -11.83 -18.90
N TYR A 108 5.59 -11.40 -17.85
CA TYR A 108 5.32 -10.00 -17.54
C TYR A 108 6.00 -9.70 -16.21
N ILE A 109 6.91 -8.71 -16.21
CA ILE A 109 7.73 -8.38 -15.04
C ILE A 109 7.41 -6.94 -14.65
N ASP A 110 7.08 -6.75 -13.37
CA ASP A 110 6.85 -5.44 -12.76
C ASP A 110 7.83 -5.24 -11.60
N TYR A 111 8.61 -4.17 -11.67
CA TYR A 111 9.55 -3.77 -10.62
C TYR A 111 8.91 -2.68 -9.77
N GLN A 112 8.77 -2.96 -8.49
CA GLN A 112 8.03 -2.12 -7.56
C GLN A 112 8.96 -1.52 -6.52
N LYS A 113 8.76 -0.22 -6.27
CA LYS A 113 9.40 0.53 -5.19
C LYS A 113 8.30 1.04 -4.25
N LEU A 114 8.25 0.53 -3.04
CA LEU A 114 7.16 0.79 -2.10
C LEU A 114 7.72 1.30 -0.77
N ARG A 115 7.10 2.34 -0.21
CA ARG A 115 7.42 2.82 1.15
C ARG A 115 6.60 2.07 2.17
N TYR A 116 7.23 1.65 3.27
CA TYR A 116 6.53 1.19 4.45
C TYR A 116 6.56 2.24 5.56
N TYR A 117 5.66 2.08 6.54
CA TYR A 117 5.52 2.98 7.67
C TYR A 117 5.35 2.18 8.94
N THR A 118 5.96 2.63 10.03
CA THR A 118 5.50 2.25 11.37
C THR A 118 4.16 2.90 11.71
N ILE A 119 3.45 2.30 12.67
CA ILE A 119 2.17 2.85 13.15
C ILE A 119 2.39 4.29 13.64
N GLU A 120 3.49 4.55 14.33
CA GLU A 120 3.88 5.87 14.81
C GLU A 120 4.13 6.83 13.64
N GLN A 121 4.90 6.39 12.63
CA GLN A 121 5.22 7.21 11.45
C GLN A 121 3.97 7.60 10.66
N ILE A 122 3.08 6.64 10.36
CA ILE A 122 1.86 6.95 9.61
C ILE A 122 0.90 7.80 10.43
N THR A 123 0.76 7.53 11.73
CA THR A 123 -0.10 8.33 12.61
C THR A 123 0.38 9.77 12.71
N GLN A 124 1.70 9.99 12.82
CA GLN A 124 2.27 11.32 12.83
C GLN A 124 2.05 12.03 11.47
N LEU A 125 2.28 11.34 10.34
CA LEU A 125 2.03 11.90 9.01
C LEU A 125 0.57 12.33 8.83
N LEU A 126 -0.37 11.55 9.35
CA LEU A 126 -1.80 11.87 9.33
C LEU A 126 -2.10 13.10 10.18
N LEU A 127 -1.57 13.15 11.40
CA LEU A 127 -1.72 14.30 12.29
C LEU A 127 -1.17 15.59 11.68
N ASP A 128 0.04 15.54 11.13
CA ASP A 128 0.71 16.67 10.46
C ASP A 128 -0.08 17.20 9.25
N THR A 129 -0.92 16.34 8.66
CA THR A 129 -1.79 16.71 7.53
C THR A 129 -3.22 17.01 7.94
N GLY A 130 -3.50 17.15 9.24
CA GLY A 130 -4.79 17.58 9.78
C GLY A 130 -5.83 16.47 9.83
N PHE A 131 -5.39 15.22 10.01
CA PHE A 131 -6.26 14.08 10.24
C PHE A 131 -6.15 13.59 11.69
N GLU A 132 -7.29 13.19 12.26
CA GLU A 132 -7.34 12.41 13.49
C GLU A 132 -7.54 10.92 13.18
N VAL A 133 -6.83 10.05 13.90
CA VAL A 133 -7.04 8.60 13.81
C VAL A 133 -8.26 8.20 14.63
N VAL A 134 -9.24 7.60 13.98
CA VAL A 134 -10.47 7.12 14.62
C VAL A 134 -10.33 5.68 15.07
N ASN A 135 -9.81 4.80 14.21
CA ASN A 135 -9.57 3.39 14.52
C ASN A 135 -8.42 2.82 13.68
N ILE A 136 -7.76 1.80 14.24
CA ILE A 136 -6.77 0.97 13.57
C ILE A 136 -7.23 -0.49 13.66
N TYR A 137 -7.33 -1.16 12.52
CA TYR A 137 -7.73 -2.56 12.39
C TYR A 137 -6.65 -3.39 11.70
N ARG A 138 -6.67 -4.70 11.94
CA ARG A 138 -5.84 -5.67 11.21
C ARG A 138 -6.71 -6.44 10.23
N GLY A 139 -6.57 -6.10 8.95
CA GLY A 139 -7.33 -6.66 7.84
C GLY A 139 -8.75 -6.13 7.73
N TYR A 140 -9.36 -6.35 6.58
CA TYR A 140 -10.82 -6.36 6.45
C TYR A 140 -11.35 -7.66 7.06
N ASN A 141 -12.55 -7.64 7.64
CA ASN A 141 -13.18 -8.78 8.35
C ASN A 141 -13.32 -10.09 7.53
N CYS A 142 -12.79 -10.18 6.30
CA CYS A 142 -12.69 -11.40 5.52
C CYS A 142 -11.31 -11.48 4.83
N HIS A 143 -10.50 -12.46 5.23
CA HIS A 143 -9.37 -13.08 4.48
C HIS A 143 -8.00 -12.38 4.34
N SER A 144 -7.82 -11.09 4.64
CA SER A 144 -6.47 -10.48 4.61
C SER A 144 -5.85 -10.48 6.00
N LYS A 145 -5.05 -11.50 6.33
CA LYS A 145 -4.40 -11.62 7.65
C LYS A 145 -3.29 -10.58 7.91
N ASN A 146 -2.83 -9.86 6.87
CA ASN A 146 -1.58 -9.08 6.90
C ASN A 146 -1.74 -7.63 6.38
N GLY A 147 -2.90 -6.99 6.61
CA GLY A 147 -3.15 -5.59 6.25
C GLY A 147 -3.38 -4.71 7.48
N LEU A 148 -2.87 -3.48 7.48
CA LEU A 148 -3.15 -2.47 8.49
C LEU A 148 -4.17 -1.50 7.92
N ILE A 149 -5.39 -1.48 8.47
CA ILE A 149 -6.44 -0.55 8.04
C ILE A 149 -6.52 0.59 9.04
N ILE A 150 -6.29 1.82 8.59
CA ILE A 150 -6.44 3.02 9.43
C ILE A 150 -7.62 3.83 8.92
N SER A 151 -8.56 4.13 9.82
CA SER A 151 -9.65 5.07 9.55
C SER A 151 -9.36 6.41 10.19
N VAL A 152 -9.53 7.48 9.40
CA VAL A 152 -9.24 8.85 9.85
C VAL A 152 -10.34 9.82 9.45
N ARG A 153 -10.40 10.95 10.16
CA ARG A 153 -11.30 12.09 9.90
C ARG A 153 -10.51 13.40 9.91
N ILE A 154 -11.10 14.45 9.38
CA ILE A 154 -10.49 15.79 9.38
C ILE A 154 -10.69 16.44 10.75
N ILE A 155 -9.64 17.10 11.25
CA ILE A 155 -9.68 17.96 12.44
C ILE A 155 -10.31 19.33 12.11
#